data_AF-A0A958G5R0-F1
#
_entry.id   AF-A0A958G5R0-F1
#
_cell.length_a   1.000
_cell.length_b   1.000
_cell.length_c   1.000
_cell.angle_alpha   90.00
_cell.angle_beta   90.00
_cell.angle_gamma   90.00
#
_symmetry.space_group_name_H-M   'P 1'
#
loop_
_entity.id
_entity.type
_entity.pdbx_description
1 polymer ?
#
loop_
_entity_poly.entity_id
_entity_poly.type
_entity_poly.pdbx_seq_one_letter_code
_entity_poly.pdbx_strand_id
1 'polypeptide(L)'
;MHKLPQFPLPEEDQALTLDDYLEKLSFQGAKRHYGELNDALVERLKYEVAVIRKTGFAGYFLIVQDFINYARSQGIPVGLGRGSAAGSLVAYALGITNVDPIRYDLLFERFLNPERVTMPDIDIDFCFERREEVIEYVRRKYGEANVAQIITFGTMASKGVIKDVARVLEIDYADADRISKAIPVHQGKPL
;
A
#
# COMPACT_ATOMS: atom_id res chain seq x y z
N MET A 1 15.83 -0.85 13.36
CA MET A 1 16.14 -1.53 12.08
C MET A 1 14.86 -2.18 11.58
N HIS A 2 14.39 -1.84 10.38
CA HIS A 2 13.16 -2.42 9.82
C HIS A 2 13.41 -3.87 9.39
N LYS A 3 12.47 -4.77 9.67
CA LYS A 3 12.52 -6.16 9.20
C LYS A 3 11.77 -6.25 7.87
N LEU A 4 12.46 -5.97 6.78
CA LEU A 4 11.92 -6.11 5.43
C LEU A 4 12.31 -7.48 4.87
N PRO A 5 11.40 -8.18 4.15
CA PRO A 5 11.77 -9.35 3.36
C PRO A 5 12.87 -8.99 2.35
N GLN A 6 13.75 -9.95 2.04
CA GLN A 6 14.67 -9.77 0.92
C GLN A 6 13.93 -10.03 -0.39
N PHE A 7 14.05 -9.10 -1.33
CA PHE A 7 13.50 -9.27 -2.67
C PHE A 7 14.44 -10.17 -3.50
N PRO A 8 13.95 -11.29 -4.06
CA PRO A 8 14.77 -12.14 -4.91
C PRO A 8 14.94 -11.48 -6.29
N LEU A 9 16.18 -11.11 -6.65
CA LEU A 9 16.49 -10.58 -7.97
C LEU A 9 16.39 -11.67 -9.05
N PRO A 10 15.98 -11.33 -10.29
CA PRO A 10 16.05 -12.23 -11.44
C PRO A 10 17.48 -12.73 -11.68
N GLU A 11 17.63 -13.91 -12.29
CA GLU A 11 18.94 -14.54 -12.53
C GLU A 11 19.87 -13.63 -13.34
N GLU A 12 19.33 -12.96 -14.36
CA GLU A 12 20.05 -12.03 -15.23
C GLU A 12 20.55 -10.75 -14.51
N ASP A 13 20.01 -10.45 -13.33
CA ASP A 13 20.28 -9.23 -12.57
C ASP A 13 20.89 -9.52 -11.18
N GLN A 14 21.31 -10.75 -10.90
CA GLN A 14 21.89 -11.13 -9.60
C GLN A 14 23.15 -10.35 -9.20
N ALA A 15 23.86 -9.77 -10.16
CA ALA A 15 25.02 -8.93 -9.91
C ALA A 15 24.66 -7.51 -9.42
N LEU A 16 23.39 -7.11 -9.52
CA LEU A 16 22.92 -5.78 -9.10
C LEU A 16 22.57 -5.76 -7.62
N THR A 17 22.64 -4.56 -7.03
CA THR A 17 22.00 -4.30 -5.75
C THR A 17 20.50 -4.05 -5.93
N LEU A 18 19.72 -4.13 -4.84
CA LEU A 18 18.29 -3.77 -4.89
C LEU A 18 18.09 -2.32 -5.33
N ASP A 19 18.99 -1.42 -4.95
CA ASP A 19 18.92 -0.01 -5.35
C ASP A 19 19.20 0.17 -6.85
N ASP A 20 20.19 -0.53 -7.39
CA ASP A 20 20.52 -0.46 -8.82
C ASP A 20 19.43 -1.11 -9.68
N TYR A 21 18.84 -2.20 -9.19
CA TYR A 21 17.72 -2.84 -9.85
C TYR A 21 16.46 -1.95 -9.83
N LEU A 22 16.17 -1.28 -8.71
CA LEU A 22 15.11 -0.29 -8.62
C LEU A 22 15.32 0.85 -9.62
N GLU A 23 16.54 1.39 -9.68
CA GLU A 23 16.90 2.45 -10.62
C GLU A 23 16.67 2.01 -12.07
N LYS A 24 17.19 0.84 -12.46
CA LYS A 24 16.98 0.23 -13.77
C LYS A 24 15.50 0.14 -14.13
N LEU A 25 14.68 -0.44 -13.25
CA LEU A 25 13.24 -0.58 -13.48
C LEU A 25 12.50 0.75 -13.55
N SER A 26 12.91 1.74 -12.74
CA SER A 26 12.31 3.07 -12.71
C SER A 26 12.52 3.80 -14.04
N PHE A 27 13.75 3.79 -14.57
CA PHE A 27 14.04 4.41 -15.87
C PHE A 27 13.33 3.68 -17.02
N GLN A 28 13.34 2.35 -17.02
CA GLN A 28 12.62 1.56 -18.03
C GLN A 28 11.11 1.84 -17.99
N GLY A 29 10.56 1.88 -16.78
CA GLY A 29 9.16 2.20 -16.52
C GLY A 29 8.76 3.57 -17.03
N ALA A 30 9.51 4.61 -16.65
CA ALA A 30 9.26 5.96 -17.13
C ALA A 30 9.34 6.04 -18.66
N LYS A 31 10.31 5.36 -19.28
CA LYS A 31 10.42 5.29 -20.74
C LYS A 31 9.19 4.65 -21.39
N ARG A 32 8.58 3.64 -20.77
CA ARG A 32 7.33 3.04 -21.25
C ARG A 32 6.14 4.02 -21.18
N HIS A 33 6.09 4.88 -20.16
CA HIS A 33 4.99 5.83 -19.98
C HIS A 33 5.12 7.10 -20.82
N TYR A 34 6.33 7.63 -20.98
CA TYR A 34 6.58 8.93 -21.63
C TYR A 34 7.25 8.83 -23.01
N GLY A 35 7.79 7.67 -23.38
CA GLY A 35 8.63 7.54 -24.57
C GLY A 35 10.02 8.12 -24.32
N GLU A 36 10.30 9.31 -24.83
CA GLU A 36 11.57 10.00 -24.55
C GLU A 36 11.47 10.77 -23.23
N LEU A 37 12.51 10.64 -22.40
CA LEU A 37 12.59 11.32 -21.11
C LEU A 37 13.29 12.66 -21.30
N ASN A 38 12.59 13.75 -21.02
CA ASN A 38 13.19 15.08 -20.94
C ASN A 38 14.02 15.25 -19.66
N ASP A 39 14.81 16.32 -19.59
CA ASP A 39 15.70 16.58 -18.47
C ASP A 39 14.95 16.68 -17.14
N ALA A 40 13.78 17.31 -17.11
CA ALA A 40 12.97 17.44 -15.89
C ALA A 40 12.50 16.08 -15.34
N LEU A 41 12.10 15.14 -16.20
CA LEU A 41 11.72 13.78 -15.81
C LEU A 41 12.93 13.01 -15.28
N VAL A 42 14.06 13.14 -15.95
CA VAL A 42 15.32 12.49 -15.53
C VAL A 42 15.78 13.02 -14.18
N GLU A 43 15.74 14.34 -13.97
CA GLU A 43 16.09 14.96 -12.70
C GLU A 43 15.18 14.50 -11.57
N ARG A 44 13.85 14.50 -11.79
CA ARG A 44 12.88 14.01 -10.79
C ARG A 44 13.10 12.54 -10.46
N LEU A 45 13.29 11.66 -11.45
CA LEU A 45 13.57 10.24 -11.22
C LEU A 45 14.86 10.03 -10.42
N LYS A 46 15.95 10.69 -10.80
CA LYS A 46 17.23 10.59 -10.08
C LYS A 46 17.10 11.06 -8.64
N TYR A 47 16.39 12.16 -8.41
CA TYR A 47 16.13 12.65 -7.06
C TYR A 47 15.37 11.62 -6.22
N GLU A 48 14.24 11.11 -6.72
CA GLU A 48 13.43 10.13 -5.98
C GLU A 48 14.20 8.83 -5.71
N VAL A 49 14.90 8.29 -6.71
CA VAL A 49 15.76 7.10 -6.56
C VAL A 49 16.84 7.34 -5.51
N ALA A 50 17.50 8.50 -5.53
CA ALA A 50 18.52 8.84 -4.54
C ALA A 50 17.95 8.91 -3.11
N VAL A 51 16.76 9.48 -2.94
CA VAL A 51 16.07 9.51 -1.64
C VAL A 51 15.72 8.09 -1.19
N ILE A 52 15.13 7.27 -2.06
CA ILE A 52 14.75 5.88 -1.74
C ILE A 52 16.00 5.07 -1.33
N ARG A 53 17.10 5.19 -2.09
CA ARG A 53 18.40 4.58 -1.78
C ARG A 53 18.91 5.02 -0.41
N LYS A 54 18.88 6.32 -0.11
CA LYS A 54 19.30 6.86 1.21
C LYS A 54 18.44 6.33 2.37
N THR A 55 17.14 6.13 2.15
CA THR A 55 16.23 5.59 3.17
C THR A 55 16.30 4.07 3.33
N GLY A 56 16.89 3.34 2.38
CA GLY A 56 16.98 1.89 2.39
C GLY A 56 15.66 1.18 2.06
N PHE A 57 14.77 1.84 1.31
CA PHE A 57 13.44 1.31 0.99
C PHE A 57 13.31 0.72 -0.42
N ALA A 58 14.41 0.55 -1.17
CA ALA A 58 14.36 -0.05 -2.51
C ALA A 58 13.71 -1.44 -2.51
N GLY A 59 14.08 -2.30 -1.56
CA GLY A 59 13.45 -3.62 -1.41
C GLY A 59 11.94 -3.55 -1.18
N TYR A 60 11.45 -2.55 -0.44
CA TYR A 60 10.02 -2.37 -0.20
C TYR A 60 9.27 -2.02 -1.50
N PHE A 61 9.81 -1.09 -2.30
CA PHE A 61 9.24 -0.76 -3.61
C PHE A 61 9.23 -1.96 -4.57
N LEU A 62 10.30 -2.75 -4.59
CA LEU A 62 10.41 -3.94 -5.44
C LEU A 62 9.38 -5.01 -5.04
N ILE A 63 9.23 -5.29 -3.75
CA ILE A 63 8.19 -6.20 -3.24
C ILE A 63 6.81 -5.74 -3.69
N VAL A 64 6.53 -4.44 -3.53
CA VAL A 64 5.22 -3.87 -3.85
C VAL A 64 4.92 -3.92 -5.36
N GLN A 65 5.86 -3.49 -6.20
CA GLN A 65 5.72 -3.55 -7.65
C GLN A 65 5.48 -4.97 -8.16
N ASP A 66 6.12 -5.96 -7.52
CA ASP A 66 6.10 -7.34 -7.97
C ASP A 66 4.72 -7.99 -7.85
N PHE A 67 4.08 -7.92 -6.68
CA PHE A 67 2.75 -8.51 -6.54
C PHE A 67 1.65 -7.71 -7.28
N ILE A 68 1.86 -6.42 -7.54
CA ILE A 68 0.99 -5.64 -8.43
C ILE A 68 1.12 -6.13 -9.88
N ASN A 69 2.34 -6.36 -10.35
CA ASN A 69 2.57 -6.82 -11.72
C ASN A 69 2.15 -8.27 -11.91
N TYR A 70 2.31 -9.11 -10.89
CA TYR A 70 1.67 -10.42 -10.85
C TYR A 70 0.15 -10.30 -11.04
N ALA A 71 -0.53 -9.49 -10.23
CA ALA A 71 -1.97 -9.31 -10.32
C ALA A 71 -2.40 -8.89 -11.74
N ARG A 72 -1.72 -7.89 -12.33
CA ARG A 72 -1.98 -7.46 -13.72
C ARG A 72 -1.74 -8.58 -14.73
N SER A 73 -0.66 -9.37 -14.58
CA SER A 73 -0.35 -10.50 -15.46
C SER A 73 -1.43 -11.58 -15.46
N GLN A 74 -2.14 -11.73 -14.33
CA GLN A 74 -3.24 -12.68 -14.14
C GLN A 74 -4.61 -12.08 -14.49
N GLY A 75 -4.64 -10.86 -15.06
CA GLY A 75 -5.86 -10.14 -15.38
C GLY A 75 -6.68 -9.73 -14.15
N ILE A 76 -6.04 -9.61 -12.98
CA ILE A 76 -6.69 -9.12 -11.75
C ILE A 76 -6.69 -7.58 -11.81
N PRO A 77 -7.86 -6.92 -11.76
CA PRO A 77 -7.93 -5.46 -11.69
C PRO A 77 -7.22 -4.92 -10.44
N VAL A 78 -6.36 -3.93 -10.64
CA VAL A 78 -5.65 -3.19 -9.59
C VAL A 78 -6.08 -1.73 -9.67
N GLY A 79 -6.35 -1.12 -8.52
CA GLY A 79 -6.69 0.29 -8.41
C GLY A 79 -5.59 1.21 -8.94
N LEU A 80 -5.92 2.49 -9.11
CA LEU A 80 -4.98 3.50 -9.62
C LEU A 80 -3.89 3.88 -8.59
N GLY A 81 -3.96 3.35 -7.37
CA GLY A 81 -3.17 3.74 -6.22
C GLY A 81 -3.91 4.77 -5.34
N ARG A 82 -3.65 4.74 -4.04
CA ARG A 82 -4.27 5.63 -3.04
C ARG A 82 -3.22 6.24 -2.10
N GLY A 83 -3.63 7.29 -1.41
CA GLY A 83 -2.78 7.97 -0.44
C GLY A 83 -1.63 8.74 -1.08
N SER A 84 -0.53 8.89 -0.34
CA SER A 84 0.61 9.71 -0.75
C SER A 84 1.45 9.07 -1.85
N ALA A 85 1.40 7.75 -2.05
CA ALA A 85 2.18 7.03 -3.05
C ALA A 85 2.00 7.58 -4.49
N ALA A 86 0.85 8.19 -4.79
CA ALA A 86 0.59 8.84 -6.08
C ALA A 86 1.52 10.02 -6.40
N GLY A 87 2.20 10.59 -5.40
CA GLY A 87 3.17 11.67 -5.59
C GLY A 87 4.56 11.24 -6.06
N SER A 88 4.83 9.93 -6.14
CA SER A 88 6.13 9.42 -6.57
C SER A 88 6.14 9.05 -8.05
N LEU A 89 7.06 9.65 -8.80
CA LEU A 89 7.37 9.28 -10.18
C LEU A 89 8.00 7.88 -10.27
N VAL A 90 8.78 7.47 -9.26
CA VAL A 90 9.28 6.09 -9.16
C VAL A 90 8.11 5.11 -8.99
N ALA A 91 7.15 5.40 -8.10
CA ALA A 91 5.97 4.55 -7.93
C ALA A 91 5.14 4.47 -9.22
N TYR A 92 4.95 5.59 -9.92
CA TYR A 92 4.27 5.59 -11.22
C TYR A 92 5.02 4.78 -12.27
N ALA A 93 6.33 4.98 -12.41
CA ALA A 93 7.17 4.27 -13.38
C ALA A 93 7.20 2.74 -13.16
N LEU A 94 7.24 2.31 -11.90
CA LEU A 94 7.16 0.91 -11.52
C LEU A 94 5.76 0.31 -11.71
N GLY A 95 4.76 1.16 -11.99
CA GLY A 95 3.36 0.79 -12.08
C GLY A 95 2.71 0.54 -10.72
N ILE A 96 3.31 0.98 -9.62
CA ILE A 96 2.69 0.89 -8.29
C ILE A 96 1.44 1.78 -8.25
N THR A 97 1.56 2.97 -8.83
CA THR A 97 0.43 3.89 -9.05
C THR A 97 0.19 4.04 -10.55
N ASN A 98 -1.01 4.46 -10.93
CA ASN A 98 -1.40 4.75 -12.31
C ASN A 98 -1.84 6.20 -12.48
N VAL A 99 -1.35 7.08 -11.59
CA VAL A 99 -1.57 8.53 -11.61
C VAL A 99 -0.24 9.18 -11.92
N ASP A 100 -0.20 9.96 -12.99
CA ASP A 100 0.99 10.72 -13.41
C ASP A 100 1.24 11.89 -12.44
N PRO A 101 2.31 11.84 -11.62
CA PRO A 101 2.57 12.89 -10.63
C PRO A 101 3.04 14.19 -11.27
N ILE A 102 3.60 14.16 -12.47
CA ILE A 102 4.11 15.35 -13.16
C ILE A 102 2.95 16.12 -13.76
N ARG A 103 2.02 15.41 -14.41
CA ARG A 103 0.82 16.01 -14.99
C ARG A 103 -0.06 16.72 -13.95
N TYR A 104 -0.13 16.18 -12.73
CA TYR A 104 -0.99 16.69 -11.67
C TYR A 104 -0.22 17.45 -10.57
N ASP A 105 1.05 17.77 -10.79
CA ASP A 105 1.91 18.51 -9.86
C ASP A 105 1.90 17.93 -8.43
N LEU A 106 2.02 16.60 -8.35
CA LEU A 106 2.03 15.87 -7.08
C LEU A 106 3.43 15.84 -6.48
N LEU A 107 3.50 16.10 -5.18
CA LEU A 107 4.73 16.24 -4.42
C LEU A 107 5.23 14.89 -3.89
N PHE A 108 6.49 14.56 -4.18
CA PHE A 108 7.12 13.34 -3.70
C PHE A 108 7.38 13.38 -2.19
N GLU A 109 7.71 14.55 -1.66
CA GLU A 109 8.08 14.77 -0.26
C GLU A 109 6.90 14.53 0.69
N ARG A 110 5.66 14.61 0.18
CA ARG A 110 4.46 14.20 0.92
C ARG A 110 4.39 12.68 1.10
N PHE A 111 4.99 11.93 0.19
CA PHE A 111 5.12 10.48 0.29
C PHE A 111 6.33 10.07 1.11
N LEU A 112 7.52 10.54 0.72
CA LEU A 112 8.77 10.19 1.38
C LEU A 112 9.59 11.45 1.62
N ASN A 113 9.63 11.89 2.88
CA ASN A 113 10.38 13.07 3.27
C ASN A 113 11.85 12.70 3.55
N PRO A 114 12.83 13.28 2.85
CA PRO A 114 14.26 12.96 3.03
C PRO A 114 14.83 13.39 4.38
N GLU A 115 14.20 14.37 5.06
CA GLU A 115 14.59 14.85 6.40
C GLU A 115 13.97 14.01 7.52
N ARG A 116 12.86 13.31 7.23
CA ARG A 116 12.15 12.46 8.19
C ARG A 116 11.98 11.06 7.63
N VAL A 117 13.00 10.24 7.83
CA VAL A 117 12.99 8.82 7.44
C VAL A 117 11.97 8.06 8.29
N THR A 118 10.78 7.87 7.71
CA THR A 118 9.72 7.03 8.25
C THR A 118 9.34 6.03 7.18
N MET A 119 8.99 4.81 7.59
CA MET A 119 8.54 3.79 6.66
C MET A 119 7.30 4.30 5.92
N PRO A 120 7.36 4.40 4.58
CA PRO A 120 6.20 4.82 3.81
C PRO A 120 5.12 3.74 3.85
N ASP A 121 3.86 4.15 3.79
CA ASP A 121 2.72 3.25 3.70
C ASP A 121 2.18 3.27 2.27
N ILE A 122 2.25 2.13 1.58
CA ILE A 122 1.72 1.95 0.23
C ILE A 122 0.50 1.03 0.29
N ASP A 123 -0.68 1.65 0.35
CA ASP A 123 -1.96 0.97 0.26
C ASP A 123 -2.34 0.69 -1.21
N ILE A 124 -2.76 -0.54 -1.51
CA ILE A 124 -3.16 -0.95 -2.86
C ILE A 124 -4.53 -1.61 -2.82
N ASP A 125 -5.39 -1.17 -3.74
CA ASP A 125 -6.72 -1.73 -3.92
C ASP A 125 -6.68 -2.83 -4.99
N PHE A 126 -7.11 -4.04 -4.61
CA PHE A 126 -7.30 -5.17 -5.53
C PHE A 126 -8.79 -5.47 -5.69
N CYS A 127 -9.16 -6.11 -6.80
CA CYS A 127 -10.50 -6.68 -6.96
C CYS A 127 -10.85 -7.60 -5.77
N PHE A 128 -11.98 -7.35 -5.11
CA PHE A 128 -12.35 -8.04 -3.87
C PHE A 128 -12.47 -9.57 -4.06
N GLU A 129 -12.95 -10.02 -5.23
CA GLU A 129 -13.15 -11.45 -5.53
C GLU A 129 -11.83 -12.21 -5.74
N ARG A 130 -10.81 -11.51 -6.24
CA ARG A 130 -9.53 -12.12 -6.65
C ARG A 130 -8.34 -11.70 -5.79
N ARG A 131 -8.58 -10.92 -4.72
CA ARG A 131 -7.54 -10.48 -3.78
C ARG A 131 -6.78 -11.66 -3.16
N GLU A 132 -7.47 -12.76 -2.89
CA GLU A 132 -6.87 -13.94 -2.26
C GLU A 132 -5.78 -14.59 -3.15
N GLU A 133 -5.91 -14.51 -4.47
CA GLU A 133 -4.88 -15.00 -5.41
C GLU A 133 -3.56 -14.24 -5.24
N VAL A 134 -3.64 -12.92 -5.00
CA VAL A 134 -2.45 -12.08 -4.75
C VAL A 134 -1.83 -12.40 -3.38
N ILE A 135 -2.66 -12.62 -2.36
CA ILE A 135 -2.20 -13.03 -1.02
C ILE A 135 -1.48 -14.38 -1.11
N GLU A 136 -2.05 -15.34 -1.84
CA GLU A 136 -1.47 -16.66 -2.05
C GLU A 136 -0.16 -16.59 -2.84
N TYR A 137 -0.07 -15.72 -3.85
CA TYR A 137 1.20 -15.44 -4.54
C TYR A 137 2.28 -14.95 -3.58
N VAL A 138 1.95 -13.97 -2.73
CA VAL A 138 2.89 -13.43 -1.73
C VAL A 138 3.30 -14.51 -0.73
N ARG A 139 2.35 -15.35 -0.25
CA ARG A 139 2.65 -16.50 0.62
C ARG A 139 3.62 -17.49 -0.01
N ARG A 140 3.39 -17.87 -1.27
CA ARG A 140 4.27 -18.80 -2.00
C ARG A 140 5.66 -18.22 -2.21
N LYS A 141 5.74 -16.93 -2.55
CA LYS A 141 7.00 -16.26 -2.89
C LYS A 141 7.87 -15.98 -1.67
N TYR A 142 7.28 -15.49 -0.57
CA TYR A 142 8.03 -15.08 0.62
C TYR A 142 8.02 -16.13 1.74
N GLY A 143 7.34 -17.27 1.51
CA GLY A 143 7.24 -18.38 2.44
C GLY A 143 6.02 -18.27 3.36
N GLU A 144 5.32 -19.38 3.50
CA GLU A 144 4.07 -19.47 4.27
C GLU A 144 4.24 -19.06 5.73
N ALA A 145 5.38 -19.37 6.35
CA ALA A 145 5.70 -18.99 7.73
C ALA A 145 5.94 -17.48 7.93
N ASN A 146 6.14 -16.72 6.85
CA ASN A 146 6.51 -15.31 6.90
C ASN A 146 5.36 -14.36 6.52
N VAL A 147 4.20 -14.89 6.13
CA VAL A 147 3.08 -14.10 5.61
C VAL A 147 1.80 -14.47 6.37
N ALA A 148 1.22 -13.48 7.05
CA ALA A 148 -0.01 -13.63 7.81
C ALA A 148 -0.86 -12.35 7.71
N GLN A 149 -2.17 -12.48 7.94
CA GLN A 149 -3.07 -11.34 8.03
C GLN A 149 -2.99 -10.72 9.44
N ILE A 150 -3.07 -9.39 9.51
CA ILE A 150 -3.12 -8.68 10.79
C ILE A 150 -4.53 -8.86 11.38
N ILE A 151 -4.60 -9.36 12.61
CA ILE A 151 -5.88 -9.52 13.32
C ILE A 151 -6.48 -8.16 13.70
N THR A 152 -7.81 -8.09 13.73
CA THR A 152 -8.54 -6.95 14.28
C THR A 152 -9.23 -7.35 15.58
N PHE A 153 -8.99 -6.62 16.67
CA PHE A 153 -9.71 -6.81 17.92
C PHE A 153 -10.96 -5.92 17.92
N GLY A 154 -12.12 -6.55 17.78
CA GLY A 154 -13.41 -5.85 17.94
C GLY A 154 -13.61 -5.45 19.40
N THR A 155 -13.79 -4.16 19.65
CA THR A 155 -14.21 -3.67 20.97
C THR A 155 -15.73 -3.61 21.06
N MET A 156 -16.27 -3.71 22.27
CA MET A 156 -17.72 -3.58 22.46
C MET A 156 -18.16 -2.14 22.16
N ALA A 157 -18.98 -1.96 21.13
CA ALA A 157 -19.56 -0.66 20.81
C ALA A 157 -20.61 -0.27 21.86
N SER A 158 -20.69 1.02 22.23
CA SER A 158 -21.61 1.50 23.30
C SER A 158 -23.06 1.06 23.09
N LYS A 159 -23.55 1.10 21.84
CA LYS A 159 -24.89 0.61 21.50
C LYS A 159 -25.05 -0.91 21.66
N GLY A 160 -24.00 -1.67 21.36
CA GLY A 160 -23.96 -3.12 21.56
C GLY A 160 -24.01 -3.48 23.03
N VAL A 161 -23.23 -2.78 23.87
CA VAL A 161 -23.20 -2.98 25.33
C VAL A 161 -24.59 -2.83 25.94
N ILE A 162 -25.34 -1.77 25.58
CA ILE A 162 -26.70 -1.57 26.10
C ILE A 162 -27.61 -2.76 25.75
N LYS A 163 -27.56 -3.23 24.50
CA LYS A 163 -28.39 -4.35 24.04
C LYS A 163 -28.01 -5.66 24.73
N ASP A 164 -26.72 -5.89 24.95
CA ASP A 164 -26.25 -7.10 25.61
C ASP A 164 -26.59 -7.11 27.11
N VAL A 165 -26.45 -5.98 27.82
CA VAL A 165 -26.87 -5.85 29.22
C VAL A 165 -28.38 -5.99 29.36
N ALA A 166 -29.15 -5.34 28.47
CA ALA A 166 -30.61 -5.45 28.47
C ALA A 166 -31.09 -6.90 28.27
N ARG A 167 -30.41 -7.67 27.42
CA ARG A 167 -30.70 -9.10 27.22
C ARG A 167 -30.51 -9.91 28.50
N VAL A 168 -29.44 -9.65 29.27
CA VAL A 168 -29.17 -10.33 30.54
C VAL A 168 -30.20 -9.96 31.61
N LEU A 169 -30.67 -8.71 31.60
CA LEU A 169 -31.69 -8.21 32.52
C LEU A 169 -33.14 -8.53 32.09
N GLU A 170 -33.32 -9.32 31.02
CA GLU A 170 -34.63 -9.68 30.47
C GLU A 170 -35.51 -8.46 30.12
N ILE A 171 -34.89 -7.35 29.72
CA ILE A 171 -35.58 -6.16 29.21
C ILE A 171 -36.00 -6.41 27.76
N ASP A 172 -37.22 -5.99 27.40
CA ASP A 172 -37.75 -6.12 26.04
C ASP A 172 -36.83 -5.47 24.99
N TYR A 173 -36.69 -6.14 23.85
CA TYR A 173 -35.82 -5.69 22.76
C TYR A 173 -36.18 -4.30 22.24
N ALA A 174 -37.48 -3.96 22.15
CA ALA A 174 -37.92 -2.68 21.61
C ALA A 174 -37.47 -1.52 22.50
N ASP A 175 -37.51 -1.71 23.82
CA ASP A 175 -37.03 -0.73 24.79
C ASP A 175 -35.50 -0.61 24.76
N ALA A 176 -34.79 -1.73 24.71
CA ALA A 176 -33.33 -1.75 24.58
C ALA A 176 -32.85 -1.05 23.29
N ASP A 177 -33.53 -1.29 22.16
CA ASP A 177 -33.21 -0.65 20.89
C ASP A 177 -33.48 0.86 20.93
N ARG A 178 -34.61 1.29 21.51
CA ARG A 178 -34.95 2.71 21.70
C ARG A 178 -33.89 3.42 22.54
N ILE A 179 -33.47 2.83 23.67
CA ILE A 179 -32.42 3.38 24.53
C ILE A 179 -31.09 3.44 23.77
N SER A 180 -30.70 2.39 23.06
CA SER A 180 -29.44 2.35 22.31
C SER A 180 -29.37 3.42 21.21
N LYS A 181 -30.50 3.77 20.58
CA LYS A 181 -30.59 4.80 19.55
C LYS A 181 -30.47 6.21 20.11
N ALA A 182 -30.70 6.41 21.40
CA ALA A 182 -30.51 7.69 22.07
C ALA A 182 -29.02 8.06 22.25
N ILE A 183 -28.09 7.09 22.14
CA ILE A 183 -26.65 7.39 22.18
C ILE A 183 -26.26 8.16 20.90
N PRO A 184 -25.71 9.38 21.03
CA PRO A 184 -25.19 10.16 19.91
C PRO A 184 -24.08 9.43 19.17
N VAL A 185 -24.04 9.60 17.85
CA VAL A 185 -22.99 9.02 17.01
C VAL A 185 -22.18 10.17 16.41
N HIS A 186 -20.86 10.17 16.63
CA HIS A 186 -19.94 11.09 15.99
C HIS A 186 -19.02 10.31 15.05
N GLN A 187 -19.00 10.67 13.76
CA GLN A 187 -18.19 9.99 12.73
C GLN A 187 -18.37 8.46 12.69
N GLY A 188 -19.62 7.99 12.78
CA GLY A 188 -19.93 6.55 12.75
C GLY A 188 -19.55 5.77 14.01
N LYS A 189 -19.01 6.43 15.04
CA LYS A 189 -18.73 5.83 16.35
C LYS A 189 -19.73 6.38 17.39
N PRO A 190 -20.39 5.53 18.19
CA PRO A 190 -21.13 6.01 19.35
C PRO A 190 -20.17 6.78 20.27
N LEU A 191 -20.56 7.98 20.70
CA LEU A 191 -19.82 8.74 21.71
C LEU A 191 -19.87 8.03 23.08
#